data_AF-A0A8X7P945-F1
#
_entry.id   AF-A0A8X7P945-F1
#
_cell.length_a   1.000
_cell.length_b   1.000
_cell.length_c   1.000
_cell.angle_alpha   90.00
_cell.angle_beta   90.00
_cell.angle_gamma   90.00
#
_symmetry.space_group_name_H-M   'P 1'
#
loop_
_entity.id
_entity.type
_entity.pdbx_description
1 polymer ?
#
loop_
_entity_poly.entity_id
_entity_poly.type
_entity_poly.pdbx_seq_one_letter_code
_entity_poly.pdbx_strand_id
1 'polypeptide(L)'
;MNPEQNPSRQCAACGEQEAFLTYAVRQNRRLCTDCLLKEHRHLFCPVCLDVYAATVPPPPEESIVCLNCPSAAHLACPPPPPSPFTCPPCSDPNFSFFPKSKPDQESADALVAAAKISAALMNNEAAELKKEAHKKIFAAKEAKRRAKEALGNLQDLVLKQKASEKKNSNKRKHSDRR
;
A
#
# COMPACT_ATOMS: atom_id res chain seq x y z
N MET A 1 1.40 29.24 -10.92
CA MET A 1 1.25 28.51 -9.64
C MET A 1 2.63 28.41 -9.03
N ASN A 2 2.81 28.89 -7.80
CA ASN A 2 4.10 29.05 -7.15
C ASN A 2 4.55 27.70 -6.53
N PRO A 3 5.73 27.13 -6.87
CA PRO A 3 6.17 25.83 -6.34
C PRO A 3 6.65 25.85 -4.88
N GLU A 4 6.61 26.99 -4.19
CA GLU A 4 7.21 27.20 -2.87
C GLU A 4 6.25 27.13 -1.66
N GLN A 5 5.15 26.39 -1.74
CA GLN A 5 4.41 26.00 -0.54
C GLN A 5 4.13 24.49 -0.55
N ASN A 6 5.11 23.71 -0.10
CA ASN A 6 4.98 22.27 0.06
C ASN A 6 4.22 21.97 1.38
N PRO A 7 2.94 21.57 1.35
CA PRO A 7 2.11 21.43 2.56
C PRO A 7 2.39 20.15 3.38
N SER A 8 3.51 19.44 3.17
CA SER A 8 3.62 18.03 3.55
C SER A 8 4.91 17.65 4.30
N ARG A 9 5.52 18.57 5.05
CA ARG A 9 6.73 18.30 5.87
C ARG A 9 6.45 18.09 7.36
N GLN A 10 5.19 17.94 7.75
CA GLN A 10 4.81 17.64 9.13
C GLN A 10 4.58 16.14 9.29
N CYS A 11 4.95 15.61 10.46
CA CYS A 11 4.55 14.28 10.86
C CYS A 11 3.01 14.21 10.98
N ALA A 12 2.38 13.29 10.26
CA ALA A 12 0.93 13.12 10.29
C ALA A 12 0.39 12.61 11.65
N ALA A 13 1.26 12.09 12.53
CA ALA A 13 0.86 11.58 13.84
C ALA A 13 1.01 12.60 14.97
N CYS A 14 2.17 13.29 15.06
CA CYS A 14 2.45 14.24 16.14
C CYS A 14 2.46 15.71 15.72
N GLY A 15 2.31 16.02 14.42
CA GLY A 15 2.32 17.39 13.91
C GLY A 15 3.71 18.05 13.83
N GLU A 16 4.76 17.36 14.30
CA GLU A 16 6.12 17.89 14.33
C GLU A 16 6.63 18.26 12.93
N GLN A 17 7.19 19.47 12.84
CA GLN A 17 7.59 20.10 11.59
C GLN A 17 9.09 19.89 11.31
N GLU A 18 9.58 18.66 11.52
CA GLU A 18 10.98 18.30 11.25
C GLU A 18 11.16 17.86 9.81
N ALA A 19 11.39 18.85 8.96
CA ALA A 19 11.48 18.75 7.50
C ALA A 19 12.45 17.69 6.95
N PHE A 20 13.42 17.22 7.74
CA PHE A 20 14.49 16.32 7.29
C PHE A 20 14.36 14.88 7.78
N LEU A 21 13.51 14.61 8.78
CA LEU A 21 13.41 13.29 9.42
C LEU A 21 12.01 12.67 9.26
N THR A 22 11.27 13.07 8.22
CA THR A 22 9.97 12.48 7.88
C THR A 22 10.01 11.56 6.69
N TYR A 23 9.44 10.38 6.87
CA TYR A 23 9.42 9.27 5.93
C TYR A 23 8.03 9.09 5.34
N ALA A 24 7.96 8.83 4.03
CA ALA A 24 6.68 8.55 3.38
C ALA A 24 6.23 7.12 3.71
N VAL A 25 4.98 6.98 4.17
CA VAL A 25 4.34 5.68 4.45
C VAL A 25 3.14 5.41 3.57
N ARG A 26 2.52 6.47 3.05
CA ARG A 26 1.58 6.45 1.93
C ARG A 26 1.79 7.67 1.03
N GLN A 27 1.20 7.67 -0.17
CA GLN A 27 1.32 8.78 -1.12
C GLN A 27 1.13 10.19 -0.50
N ASN A 28 0.22 10.34 0.46
CA ASN A 28 -0.06 11.62 1.14
C ASN A 28 0.13 11.55 2.67
N ARG A 29 0.97 10.63 3.15
CA ARG A 29 1.17 10.44 4.59
C ARG A 29 2.64 10.27 4.91
N ARG A 30 3.16 11.16 5.75
CA ARG A 30 4.55 11.12 6.24
C ARG A 30 4.58 11.04 7.76
N LEU A 31 5.55 10.32 8.31
CA LEU A 31 5.76 10.16 9.75
C LEU A 31 7.21 10.50 10.10
N CYS A 32 7.45 11.11 11.26
CA CYS A 32 8.82 11.22 11.79
C CYS A 32 9.35 9.84 12.19
N THR A 33 10.67 9.72 12.38
CA THR A 33 11.36 8.49 12.81
C THR A 33 10.64 7.80 13.97
N ASP A 34 10.38 8.53 15.06
CA ASP A 34 9.77 7.96 16.27
C ASP A 34 8.33 7.47 16.04
N CYS A 35 7.50 8.27 15.36
CA CYS A 35 6.12 7.88 15.05
C CYS A 35 6.07 6.69 14.07
N LEU A 36 6.96 6.65 13.08
CA LEU A 36 7.06 5.53 12.15
C LEU A 36 7.38 4.22 12.88
N LEU A 37 8.40 4.25 13.74
CA LEU A 37 8.82 3.08 14.50
C LEU A 37 7.75 2.66 15.53
N LYS A 38 7.07 3.62 16.17
CA LYS A 38 5.95 3.36 17.09
C LYS A 38 4.70 2.80 16.39
N GLU A 39 4.46 3.14 15.14
CA GLU A 39 3.33 2.59 14.38
C GLU A 39 3.63 1.21 13.79
N HIS A 40 4.87 0.99 13.37
CA HIS A 40 5.30 -0.22 12.68
C HIS A 40 6.18 -1.14 13.54
N ARG A 41 5.86 -1.28 14.83
CA ARG A 41 6.62 -2.07 15.82
C ARG A 41 6.78 -3.56 15.51
N HIS A 42 6.01 -4.06 14.54
CA HIS A 42 6.02 -5.45 14.10
C HIS A 42 6.99 -5.68 12.93
N LEU A 43 7.61 -4.64 12.39
CA LEU A 43 8.52 -4.72 11.24
C LEU A 43 10.00 -4.75 11.62
N PHE A 44 10.35 -4.63 12.90
CA PHE A 44 11.73 -4.59 13.36
C PHE A 44 11.84 -5.05 14.82
N CYS A 45 13.06 -5.43 15.23
CA CYS A 45 13.38 -5.72 16.62
C CYS A 45 13.52 -4.42 17.42
N PRO A 46 12.73 -4.17 18.49
CA PRO A 46 12.77 -2.93 19.25
C PRO A 46 14.02 -2.77 20.13
N VAL A 47 14.91 -3.78 20.15
CA VAL A 47 16.15 -3.78 20.95
C VAL A 47 17.36 -3.44 20.10
N CYS A 48 17.52 -4.09 18.93
CA CYS A 48 18.66 -3.85 18.03
C CYS A 48 18.32 -3.05 16.77
N LEU A 49 17.05 -2.67 16.60
CA LEU A 49 16.53 -1.90 15.46
C LEU A 49 16.71 -2.56 14.08
N ASP A 50 17.08 -3.84 14.05
CA ASP A 50 17.14 -4.58 12.80
C ASP A 50 15.75 -4.84 12.24
N VAL A 51 15.58 -4.58 10.94
CA VAL A 51 14.29 -4.61 10.26
C VAL A 51 14.09 -6.01 9.71
N TYR A 52 13.01 -6.66 10.12
CA TYR A 52 12.60 -7.94 9.57
C TYR A 52 12.36 -7.74 8.08
N ALA A 53 13.02 -8.54 7.23
CA ALA A 53 12.78 -8.48 5.80
C ALA A 53 11.27 -8.54 5.58
N ALA A 54 10.70 -7.55 4.88
CA ALA A 54 9.25 -7.26 4.84
C ALA A 54 8.36 -8.41 4.31
N THR A 55 8.97 -9.53 3.94
CA THR A 55 8.37 -10.74 3.39
C THR A 55 8.43 -11.95 4.33
N VAL A 56 9.17 -11.88 5.46
CA VAL A 56 9.36 -12.99 6.38
C VAL A 56 9.33 -12.46 7.82
N PRO A 57 8.24 -12.67 8.59
CA PRO A 57 8.33 -12.47 10.04
C PRO A 57 9.44 -13.37 10.59
N PRO A 58 10.21 -12.94 11.59
CA PRO A 58 11.22 -13.80 12.19
C PRO A 58 10.56 -15.11 12.62
N PRO A 59 11.23 -16.26 12.44
CA PRO A 59 10.70 -17.53 12.92
C PRO A 59 10.23 -17.40 14.38
N PRO A 60 9.08 -17.98 14.76
CA PRO A 60 8.59 -17.92 16.14
C PRO A 60 9.60 -18.48 17.16
N GLU A 61 10.50 -19.37 16.71
CA GLU A 61 11.55 -19.98 17.51
C GLU A 61 12.74 -19.03 17.78
N GLU A 62 12.88 -17.97 16.98
CA GLU A 62 13.97 -16.99 17.07
C GLU A 62 13.50 -15.63 17.58
N SER A 63 12.22 -15.51 17.98
CA SER A 63 11.63 -14.25 18.41
C SER A 63 10.79 -14.38 19.67
N ILE A 64 10.70 -13.29 20.41
CA ILE A 64 9.88 -13.17 21.62
C ILE A 64 8.98 -11.95 21.51
N VAL A 65 7.69 -12.14 21.82
CA VAL A 65 6.66 -11.10 21.68
C VAL A 65 6.47 -10.32 22.97
N CYS A 66 6.23 -9.02 22.84
CA CYS A 66 5.94 -8.15 23.97
C CYS A 66 4.58 -8.50 24.58
N LEU A 67 4.48 -8.49 25.91
CA LEU A 67 3.23 -8.74 26.63
C LEU A 67 2.14 -7.69 26.34
N ASN A 68 2.53 -6.45 26.03
CA ASN A 68 1.63 -5.29 26.00
C ASN A 68 1.33 -4.75 24.59
N CYS A 69 2.01 -5.24 23.54
CA CYS A 69 1.84 -4.75 22.18
C CYS A 69 2.34 -5.77 21.14
N PRO A 70 2.02 -5.62 19.84
CA PRO A 70 2.41 -6.57 18.79
C PRO A 70 3.89 -6.47 18.37
N SER A 71 4.78 -5.99 19.25
CA SER A 71 6.21 -5.91 18.97
C SER A 71 6.89 -7.25 19.26
N ALA A 72 7.81 -7.65 18.38
CA ALA A 72 8.63 -8.83 18.55
C ALA A 72 10.10 -8.43 18.59
N ALA A 73 10.91 -9.09 19.43
CA ALA A 73 12.36 -8.95 19.47
C ALA A 73 13.02 -10.29 19.13
N HIS A 74 14.26 -10.28 18.67
CA HIS A 74 15.04 -11.52 18.56
C HIS A 74 15.21 -12.15 19.94
N LEU A 75 15.16 -13.49 20.04
CA LEU A 75 15.32 -14.20 21.31
C LEU A 75 16.70 -13.94 21.96
N ALA A 76 17.72 -13.68 21.15
CA ALA A 76 19.08 -13.36 21.61
C ALA A 76 19.30 -11.90 22.01
N CYS A 77 18.35 -10.99 21.73
CA CYS A 77 18.48 -9.57 22.04
C CYS A 77 18.13 -9.22 23.51
N PRO A 78 17.02 -9.69 24.12
CA PRO A 78 16.75 -9.41 25.51
C PRO A 78 17.69 -10.20 26.42
N PRO A 79 17.96 -9.70 27.64
CA PRO A 79 18.71 -10.46 28.64
C PRO A 79 18.00 -11.79 28.94
N PRO A 80 18.76 -12.87 29.24
CA PRO A 80 18.21 -14.19 29.45
C PRO A 80 17.18 -14.24 30.61
N PRO A 81 16.18 -15.15 30.53
CA PRO A 81 15.01 -15.18 31.41
C PRO A 81 15.32 -15.35 32.91
N PRO A 82 14.43 -14.89 33.82
CA PRO A 82 13.09 -15.50 33.97
C PRO A 82 11.90 -14.51 34.02
N SER A 83 11.79 -13.57 33.07
CA SER A 83 10.62 -12.67 33.02
C SER A 83 9.97 -12.59 31.64
N PRO A 84 8.64 -12.38 31.56
CA PRO A 84 7.96 -12.14 30.30
C PRO A 84 8.51 -10.86 29.65
N PHE A 85 8.76 -10.92 28.34
CA PHE A 85 9.36 -9.80 27.63
C PHE A 85 8.39 -8.62 27.53
N THR A 86 8.90 -7.44 27.89
CA THR A 86 8.24 -6.15 27.64
C THR A 86 9.20 -5.30 26.82
N CYS A 87 8.75 -4.83 25.65
CA CYS A 87 9.61 -4.03 24.78
C CYS A 87 9.87 -2.63 25.39
N PRO A 88 10.98 -1.96 25.02
CA PRO A 88 11.35 -0.66 25.58
C PRO A 88 10.21 0.39 25.54
N PRO A 89 9.44 0.54 24.43
CA PRO A 89 8.31 1.47 24.39
C PRO A 89 7.14 1.16 25.33
N CYS A 90 7.03 -0.08 25.81
CA CYS A 90 6.00 -0.49 26.77
C CYS A 90 6.51 -0.45 28.22
N SER A 91 7.82 -0.56 28.42
CA SER A 91 8.45 -0.46 29.74
C SER A 91 8.58 0.98 30.22
N ASP A 92 8.78 1.94 29.30
CA ASP A 92 8.85 3.37 29.62
C ASP A 92 7.85 4.17 28.76
N PRO A 93 6.86 4.87 29.37
CA PRO A 93 5.91 5.70 28.63
C PRO A 93 6.55 6.91 27.94
N ASN A 94 7.73 7.35 28.40
CA ASN A 94 8.47 8.47 27.79
C ASN A 94 9.50 8.01 26.75
N PHE A 95 9.52 6.72 26.43
CA PHE A 95 10.46 6.16 25.48
C PHE A 95 10.35 6.82 24.09
N SER A 96 11.50 7.17 23.53
CA SER A 96 11.65 7.66 22.16
C SER A 96 12.72 6.84 21.46
N PHE A 97 12.42 6.36 20.26
CA PHE A 97 13.42 5.72 19.40
C PHE A 97 14.43 6.71 18.84
N PHE A 98 14.11 8.01 18.89
CA PHE A 98 14.95 9.05 18.32
C PHE A 98 14.95 10.28 19.24
N PRO A 99 15.81 10.29 20.29
CA PRO A 99 15.96 11.45 21.16
C PRO A 99 16.62 12.62 20.42
N LYS A 100 15.95 13.77 20.36
CA LYS A 100 16.40 14.95 19.59
C LYS A 100 17.61 15.67 20.19
N SER A 101 17.98 15.37 21.43
CA SER A 101 18.95 16.14 22.20
C SER A 101 20.41 15.85 21.80
N LYS A 102 20.74 14.65 21.32
CA LYS A 102 22.09 14.27 20.81
C LYS A 102 21.97 13.07 19.86
N PRO A 103 22.48 13.14 18.61
CA PRO A 103 22.55 11.97 17.76
C PRO A 103 23.66 11.03 18.26
N ASP A 104 23.25 9.86 18.77
CA ASP A 104 24.11 8.74 19.12
C ASP A 104 24.01 7.62 18.06
N GLN A 105 24.74 6.53 18.28
CA GLN A 105 24.69 5.36 17.39
C GLN A 105 23.28 4.76 17.31
N GLU A 106 22.56 4.70 18.43
CA GLU A 106 21.18 4.19 18.49
C GLU A 106 20.22 5.05 17.65
N SER A 107 20.39 6.37 17.68
CA SER A 107 19.66 7.31 16.83
C SER A 107 19.96 7.08 15.35
N ALA A 108 21.20 6.76 14.99
CA ALA A 108 21.56 6.43 13.60
C ALA A 108 20.89 5.13 13.13
N ASP A 109 20.90 4.10 13.99
CA ASP A 109 20.25 2.81 13.70
C ASP A 109 18.73 2.98 13.56
N ALA A 110 18.11 3.84 14.38
CA ALA A 110 16.70 4.19 14.27
C ALA A 110 16.37 4.87 12.93
N LEU A 111 17.23 5.77 12.43
CA LEU A 111 17.06 6.40 11.11
C LEU A 111 17.17 5.39 9.97
N VAL A 112 18.12 4.46 10.05
CA VAL A 112 18.30 3.40 9.05
C VAL A 112 17.10 2.45 9.06
N ALA A 113 16.63 2.04 10.24
CA ALA A 113 15.46 1.20 10.39
C ALA A 113 14.21 1.88 9.81
N ALA A 114 14.00 3.15 10.15
CA ALA A 114 12.91 3.96 9.62
C ALA A 114 12.96 4.08 8.09
N ALA A 115 14.14 4.32 7.52
CA ALA A 115 14.33 4.38 6.08
C ALA A 115 13.97 3.05 5.38
N LYS A 116 14.46 1.91 5.92
CA LYS A 116 14.16 0.57 5.41
C LYS A 116 12.66 0.26 5.46
N ILE A 117 12.00 0.55 6.58
CA ILE A 117 10.55 0.35 6.75
C ILE A 117 9.77 1.21 5.76
N SER A 118 10.10 2.49 5.64
CA SER A 118 9.44 3.40 4.70
C SER A 118 9.59 2.92 3.26
N ALA A 119 10.79 2.49 2.86
CA ALA A 119 11.03 1.93 1.53
C ALA A 119 10.17 0.68 1.28
N ALA A 120 10.09 -0.23 2.25
CA ALA A 120 9.25 -1.42 2.14
C ALA A 120 7.75 -1.07 1.99
N LEU A 121 7.24 -0.16 2.81
CA LEU A 121 5.84 0.28 2.75
C LEU A 121 5.50 0.94 1.41
N MET A 122 6.39 1.81 0.91
CA MET A 122 6.24 2.47 -0.40
C MET A 122 6.27 1.48 -1.56
N ASN A 123 7.18 0.51 -1.52
CA ASN A 123 7.25 -0.52 -2.55
C ASN A 123 5.99 -1.39 -2.56
N ASN A 124 5.46 -1.74 -1.38
CA ASN A 124 4.21 -2.49 -1.27
C ASN A 124 3.01 -1.70 -1.79
N GLU A 125 2.89 -0.40 -1.45
CA GLU A 125 1.84 0.47 -1.99
C GLU A 125 1.95 0.58 -3.52
N ALA A 126 3.16 0.80 -4.04
CA ALA A 126 3.39 0.86 -5.48
C ALA A 126 3.04 -0.46 -6.19
N ALA A 127 3.32 -1.61 -5.57
CA ALA A 127 2.97 -2.92 -6.12
C ALA A 127 1.45 -3.12 -6.21
N GLU A 128 0.70 -2.77 -5.16
CA GLU A 128 -0.77 -2.88 -5.18
C GLU A 128 -1.41 -1.87 -6.15
N LEU A 129 -0.88 -0.64 -6.25
CA LEU A 129 -1.35 0.33 -7.25
C LEU A 129 -1.15 -0.17 -8.69
N LYS A 130 0.02 -0.77 -8.99
CA LYS A 130 0.28 -1.38 -10.30
C LYS A 130 -0.68 -2.54 -10.59
N LYS A 131 -0.90 -3.41 -9.61
CA LYS A 131 -1.84 -4.54 -9.71
C LYS A 131 -3.26 -4.06 -9.99
N GLU A 132 -3.73 -3.03 -9.30
CA GLU A 132 -5.05 -2.44 -9.52
C GLU A 132 -5.16 -1.75 -10.89
N ALA A 133 -4.12 -1.02 -11.31
CA ALA A 133 -4.07 -0.43 -12.64
C ALA A 133 -4.17 -1.50 -13.74
N HIS A 134 -3.45 -2.61 -13.57
CA HIS A 134 -3.54 -3.73 -14.51
C HIS A 134 -4.95 -4.33 -14.57
N LYS A 135 -5.60 -4.57 -13.42
CA LYS A 135 -6.99 -5.05 -13.38
C LYS A 135 -7.94 -4.12 -14.15
N LYS A 136 -7.82 -2.80 -13.95
CA LYS A 136 -8.63 -1.81 -14.67
C LYS A 136 -8.39 -1.82 -16.17
N ILE A 137 -7.13 -1.96 -16.60
CA ILE A 137 -6.77 -2.09 -18.02
C ILE A 137 -7.43 -3.33 -18.64
N PHE A 138 -7.37 -4.49 -17.97
CA PHE A 138 -7.99 -5.71 -18.48
C PHE A 138 -9.51 -5.60 -18.54
N ALA A 139 -10.15 -5.06 -17.50
CA ALA A 139 -11.60 -4.83 -17.49
C ALA A 139 -12.03 -3.89 -18.62
N ALA A 140 -11.30 -2.80 -18.86
CA ALA A 140 -11.58 -1.86 -19.93
C ALA A 140 -11.40 -2.49 -21.32
N LYS A 141 -10.35 -3.31 -21.52
CA LYS A 141 -10.15 -4.06 -22.76
C LYS A 141 -11.31 -5.02 -23.05
N GLU A 142 -11.74 -5.76 -22.04
CA GLU A 142 -12.85 -6.71 -22.16
C GLU A 142 -14.18 -6.01 -22.44
N ALA A 143 -14.47 -4.90 -21.75
CA ALA A 143 -15.64 -4.08 -22.03
C ALA A 143 -15.63 -3.54 -23.47
N LYS A 144 -14.48 -3.07 -23.95
CA LYS A 144 -14.31 -2.62 -25.34
C LYS A 144 -14.53 -3.75 -26.35
N ARG A 145 -14.04 -4.97 -26.06
CA ARG A 145 -14.27 -6.15 -26.90
C ARG A 145 -15.77 -6.46 -27.01
N ARG A 146 -16.46 -6.55 -25.88
CA ARG A 146 -17.91 -6.80 -25.83
C ARG A 146 -18.72 -5.72 -26.55
N ALA A 147 -18.35 -4.45 -26.39
CA ALA A 147 -19.00 -3.35 -27.10
C ALA A 147 -18.84 -3.47 -28.62
N LYS A 148 -17.65 -3.84 -29.10
CA LYS A 148 -17.41 -4.09 -30.54
C LYS A 148 -18.24 -5.27 -31.06
N GLU A 149 -18.32 -6.35 -30.31
CA GLU A 149 -19.14 -7.52 -30.67
C GLU A 149 -20.63 -7.18 -30.74
N ALA A 150 -21.14 -6.43 -29.76
CA ALA A 150 -22.53 -5.96 -29.78
C ALA A 150 -22.83 -5.09 -31.00
N LEU A 151 -21.91 -4.18 -31.37
CA LEU A 151 -22.03 -3.35 -32.57
C LEU A 151 -22.01 -4.19 -33.85
N GLY A 152 -21.16 -5.21 -33.94
CA GLY A 152 -21.15 -6.15 -35.05
C GLY A 152 -22.48 -6.89 -35.20
N ASN A 153 -23.00 -7.44 -34.10
CA ASN A 153 -24.30 -8.11 -34.08
C ASN A 153 -25.45 -7.19 -34.50
N LEU A 154 -25.44 -5.93 -34.05
CA LEU A 154 -26.41 -4.91 -34.44
C LEU A 154 -26.39 -4.65 -35.96
N GLN A 155 -25.21 -4.56 -36.57
CA GLN A 155 -25.09 -4.38 -38.02
C GLN A 155 -25.71 -5.56 -38.78
N ASP A 156 -25.45 -6.79 -38.36
CA ASP A 156 -26.03 -7.99 -38.97
C ASP A 156 -27.55 -8.02 -38.87
N LEU A 157 -28.12 -7.64 -37.72
CA LEU A 157 -29.57 -7.56 -37.54
C LEU A 157 -30.21 -6.51 -38.45
N VAL A 158 -29.59 -5.34 -38.62
CA VAL A 158 -30.07 -4.29 -39.52
C VAL A 158 -30.05 -4.77 -40.97
N LEU A 159 -29.01 -5.48 -41.41
CA LEU A 159 -28.94 -6.05 -42.75
C LEU A 159 -30.04 -7.10 -42.99
N LYS A 160 -30.28 -7.98 -42.01
CA LYS A 160 -31.35 -8.98 -42.06
C LYS A 160 -32.74 -8.34 -42.13
N GLN A 161 -33.00 -7.30 -41.33
CA GLN A 161 -34.26 -6.56 -41.35
C GLN A 161 -34.50 -5.93 -42.72
N LYS A 162 -33.53 -5.18 -43.27
CA LYS A 162 -33.63 -4.58 -44.61
C LYS A 162 -33.89 -5.62 -45.71
N ALA A 163 -33.28 -6.80 -45.62
CA ALA A 163 -33.53 -7.89 -46.57
C ALA A 163 -34.96 -8.46 -46.46
N SER A 164 -35.48 -8.60 -45.24
CA SER A 164 -36.84 -9.07 -44.99
C SER A 164 -37.92 -8.07 -45.48
N GLU A 165 -37.71 -6.77 -45.29
CA GLU A 165 -38.59 -5.70 -45.78
C GLU A 165 -38.67 -5.66 -47.32
N LYS A 166 -37.53 -5.83 -48.00
CA LYS A 166 -37.49 -5.94 -49.47
C LYS A 166 -38.27 -7.15 -49.98
N LYS A 167 -38.18 -8.31 -49.30
CA LYS A 167 -38.95 -9.50 -49.67
C LYS A 167 -40.46 -9.28 -49.49
N ASN A 168 -40.88 -8.67 -48.39
CA ASN A 168 -42.30 -8.40 -48.12
C ASN A 168 -42.90 -7.38 -49.10
N SER A 169 -42.17 -6.33 -49.47
CA SER A 169 -42.65 -5.33 -50.44
C SER A 169 -42.82 -5.90 -51.86
N ASN A 170 -41.91 -6.80 -52.30
CA ASN A 170 -42.08 -7.50 -53.58
C ASN A 170 -43.28 -8.46 -53.58
N LYS A 171 -43.58 -9.11 -52.45
CA LYS A 171 -44.74 -10.02 -52.33
C LYS A 171 -46.07 -9.27 -52.45
N ARG A 172 -46.18 -8.08 -51.83
CA ARG A 172 -47.37 -7.21 -51.92
C ARG A 172 -47.60 -6.66 -53.34
N LYS A 173 -46.54 -6.22 -54.03
CA LYS A 173 -46.66 -5.76 -55.43
C LYS A 173 -47.09 -6.87 -56.40
N HIS A 174 -46.80 -8.13 -56.09
CA HIS A 174 -47.23 -9.25 -56.92
C HIS A 174 -48.72 -9.58 -56.70
N SER A 175 -49.25 -9.44 -55.49
CA SER A 175 -50.67 -9.70 -55.19
C SER A 175 -51.63 -8.65 -55.75
N ASP A 176 -51.21 -7.38 -55.86
CA ASP A 176 -52.05 -6.30 -56.42
C ASP A 176 -52.16 -6.31 -57.96
N ARG A 177 -51.44 -7.22 -58.63
CA ARG A 177 -51.41 -7.35 -60.11
C ARG A 177 -52.24 -8.51 -60.66
N ARG A 178 -53.05 -9.19 -59.83
CA ARG A 178 -53.93 -10.29 -60.24
C ARG A 178 -55.39 -9.92 -60.10
#